data_AF-A0A812DVK0-F1
#
_entry.id   AF-A0A812DVK0-F1
#
_cell.length_a   1.000
_cell.length_b   1.000
_cell.length_c   1.000
_cell.angle_alpha   90.00
_cell.angle_beta   90.00
_cell.angle_gamma   90.00
#
_symmetry.space_group_name_H-M   'P 1'
#
loop_
_entity.id
_entity.type
_entity.pdbx_description
1 polymer ?
#
loop_
_entity_poly.entity_id
_entity_poly.type
_entity_poly.pdbx_seq_one_letter_code
_entity_poly.pdbx_strand_id
1 'polypeptide(L)'
;MWGSLMIDQIRGSLKLEQIRGSLKFDRIQASLRLEQIRGSLKLEQIRGSLKLEQIRASLRLEQIRGSLKLEQIRGSLKLDQIRASLMLEQIRGSLKLEQIRGSLKLEQIRASLRLEQIRVSLKLAQIRAPLRLEQIRGSLKLEQIWGHLRNQEQFPTVKM
;
A
#
# COMPACT_ATOMS: atom_id res chain seq x y z
N MET A 1 21.64 1.73 -9.00
CA MET A 1 21.97 0.29 -9.23
C MET A 1 21.20 -0.23 -10.42
N TRP A 2 21.81 -1.06 -11.27
CA TRP A 2 21.14 -1.75 -12.39
C TRP A 2 21.13 -3.26 -12.14
N GLY A 3 20.05 -3.94 -12.51
CA GLY A 3 19.91 -5.39 -12.35
C GLY A 3 19.07 -5.80 -11.15
N SER A 4 19.14 -7.08 -10.79
CA SER A 4 18.31 -7.67 -9.74
C SER A 4 19.07 -7.79 -8.42
N LEU A 5 18.47 -7.36 -7.32
CA LEU A 5 18.98 -7.54 -5.97
C LEU A 5 17.98 -8.36 -5.15
N MET A 6 18.49 -9.45 -4.55
CA MET A 6 17.75 -10.29 -3.61
C MET A 6 18.46 -10.27 -2.27
N ILE A 7 17.71 -9.98 -1.19
CA ILE A 7 18.22 -10.03 0.18
C ILE A 7 17.28 -10.87 1.02
N ASP A 8 17.80 -11.96 1.56
CA ASP A 8 16.99 -12.90 2.34
C ASP A 8 16.64 -12.38 3.73
N GLN A 9 17.56 -11.62 4.35
CA GLN A 9 17.36 -11.11 5.70
C GLN A 9 17.99 -9.73 5.91
N ILE A 10 17.20 -8.83 6.51
CA ILE A 10 17.62 -7.52 6.99
C ILE A 10 17.29 -7.43 8.48
N ARG A 11 18.32 -7.17 9.31
CA ARG A 11 18.17 -6.94 10.77
C ARG A 11 18.53 -5.52 11.20
N GLY A 12 19.19 -4.74 10.35
CA GLY A 12 19.52 -3.33 10.56
C GLY A 12 18.76 -2.43 9.60
N SER A 13 18.77 -1.12 9.86
CA SER A 13 18.13 -0.16 8.94
C SER A 13 18.79 -0.20 7.56
N LEU A 14 17.99 -0.23 6.49
CA LEU A 14 18.48 -0.19 5.12
C LEU A 14 17.86 0.99 4.38
N LYS A 15 18.70 1.74 3.66
CA LYS A 15 18.28 2.77 2.70
C LYS A 15 18.82 2.40 1.32
N LEU A 16 17.96 2.40 0.31
CA LEU A 16 18.38 2.26 -1.08
C LEU A 16 17.74 3.34 -1.95
N GLU A 17 18.51 3.82 -2.91
CA GLU A 17 18.13 4.91 -3.81
C GLU A 17 18.53 4.61 -5.26
N GLN A 18 17.81 5.21 -6.20
CA GLN A 18 18.18 5.23 -7.63
C GLN A 18 18.42 3.83 -8.21
N ILE A 19 17.41 2.96 -8.06
CA ILE A 19 17.48 1.57 -8.54
C ILE A 19 16.70 1.44 -9.83
N ARG A 20 17.32 0.79 -10.81
CA ARG A 20 16.72 0.40 -12.09
C ARG A 20 16.83 -1.12 -12.22
N GLY A 21 15.76 -1.82 -11.87
CA GLY A 21 15.73 -3.28 -11.87
C GLY A 21 14.78 -3.85 -10.83
N SER A 22 15.00 -5.11 -10.48
CA SER A 22 14.11 -5.86 -9.61
C SER A 22 14.68 -5.99 -8.21
N LEU A 23 13.84 -5.74 -7.21
CA LEU A 23 14.16 -5.87 -5.81
C LEU A 23 13.30 -6.94 -5.15
N LYS A 24 13.93 -7.87 -4.44
CA LYS A 24 13.25 -8.88 -3.64
C LYS A 24 13.85 -8.93 -2.23
N PHE A 25 13.00 -8.80 -1.22
CA PHE A 25 13.40 -8.93 0.18
C PHE A 25 12.44 -9.85 0.92
N ASP A 26 12.97 -10.86 1.60
CA ASP A 26 12.14 -11.94 2.16
C ASP A 26 11.85 -11.79 3.65
N ARG A 27 12.81 -11.34 4.47
CA ARG A 27 12.61 -11.11 5.91
C ARG A 27 13.23 -9.82 6.36
N ILE A 28 12.41 -8.87 6.79
CA ILE A 28 12.87 -7.56 7.24
C ILE A 28 12.44 -7.37 8.69
N GLN A 29 13.40 -7.28 9.60
CA GLN A 29 13.17 -6.99 11.03
C GLN A 29 13.80 -5.64 11.40
N ALA A 30 13.50 -4.61 10.61
CA ALA A 30 14.12 -3.31 10.72
C ALA A 30 13.32 -2.23 9.98
N SER A 31 13.85 -1.00 9.98
CA SER A 31 13.37 0.08 9.13
C SER A 31 13.95 -0.04 7.71
N LEU A 32 13.09 0.01 6.69
CA LEU A 32 13.49 -0.01 5.28
C LEU A 32 12.99 1.25 4.57
N ARG A 33 13.89 1.95 3.88
CA ARG A 33 13.58 3.12 3.05
C ARG A 33 14.05 2.88 1.62
N LEU A 34 13.14 2.90 0.66
CA LEU A 34 13.46 2.77 -0.77
C LEU A 34 12.98 4.01 -1.53
N GLU A 35 13.86 4.59 -2.34
CA GLU A 35 13.57 5.82 -3.08
C GLU A 35 13.96 5.68 -4.55
N GLN A 36 13.18 6.29 -5.45
CA GLN A 36 13.51 6.39 -6.87
C GLN A 36 13.75 5.02 -7.54
N ILE A 37 12.86 4.07 -7.28
CA ILE A 37 12.93 2.72 -7.84
C ILE A 37 12.15 2.66 -9.15
N ARG A 38 12.77 2.12 -10.20
CA ARG A 38 12.13 1.77 -11.47
C ARG A 38 12.31 0.28 -11.74
N GLY A 39 11.22 -0.46 -11.94
CA GLY A 39 11.26 -1.91 -12.21
C GLY A 39 10.20 -2.69 -11.44
N SER A 40 10.61 -3.65 -10.60
CA SER A 40 9.69 -4.41 -9.74
C SER A 40 10.19 -4.49 -8.30
N LEU A 41 9.25 -4.53 -7.36
CA LEU A 41 9.56 -4.62 -5.93
C LEU A 41 8.67 -5.66 -5.26
N LYS A 42 9.30 -6.64 -4.62
CA LYS A 42 8.64 -7.66 -3.81
C LYS A 42 9.21 -7.63 -2.39
N LEU A 43 8.37 -7.38 -1.40
CA LEU A 43 8.74 -7.42 0.02
C LEU A 43 7.83 -8.39 0.77
N GLU A 44 8.44 -9.29 1.53
CA GLU A 44 7.74 -10.26 2.37
C GLU A 44 8.19 -10.11 3.83
N GLN A 45 7.34 -10.58 4.75
CA GLN A 45 7.61 -10.72 6.19
C GLN A 45 8.32 -9.53 6.83
N ILE A 46 7.69 -8.37 6.77
CA ILE A 46 8.23 -7.14 7.36
C ILE A 46 7.73 -7.00 8.80
N ARG A 47 8.65 -6.84 9.74
CA ARG A 47 8.42 -6.41 11.12
C ARG A 47 9.22 -5.14 11.37
N GLY A 48 8.58 -3.99 11.26
CA GLY A 48 9.23 -2.69 11.37
C GLY A 48 8.53 -1.60 10.56
N SER A 49 9.28 -0.59 10.18
CA SER A 49 8.77 0.56 9.42
C SER A 49 9.24 0.51 7.98
N LEU A 50 8.31 0.63 7.03
CA LEU A 50 8.61 0.67 5.60
C LEU A 50 8.20 2.02 5.01
N LYS A 51 9.14 2.69 4.36
CA LYS A 51 8.91 3.91 3.58
C LYS A 51 9.31 3.68 2.12
N LEU A 52 8.36 3.83 1.19
CA LEU A 52 8.64 3.82 -0.25
C LEU A 52 8.27 5.17 -0.87
N GLU A 53 9.18 5.76 -1.63
CA GLU A 53 9.02 7.08 -2.22
C GLU A 53 9.44 7.10 -3.70
N GLN A 54 8.66 7.76 -4.55
CA GLN A 54 8.98 7.94 -5.99
C GLN A 54 9.21 6.63 -6.74
N ILE A 55 8.28 5.68 -6.58
CA ILE A 55 8.39 4.36 -7.20
C ILE A 55 7.62 4.30 -8.52
N ARG A 56 8.29 3.86 -9.59
CA ARG A 56 7.67 3.54 -10.89
C ARG A 56 7.83 2.05 -11.17
N ALA A 57 6.98 1.24 -10.57
CA ALA A 57 7.15 -0.21 -10.54
C ALA A 57 5.82 -0.97 -10.38
N SER A 58 5.89 -2.29 -10.55
CA SER A 58 4.91 -3.19 -9.94
C SER A 58 5.39 -3.57 -8.54
N LEU A 59 4.54 -3.37 -7.53
CA LEU A 59 4.84 -3.57 -6.11
C LEU A 59 3.95 -4.67 -5.52
N ARG A 60 4.57 -5.61 -4.83
CA ARG A 60 3.88 -6.64 -4.04
C ARG A 60 4.46 -6.66 -2.63
N LEU A 61 3.65 -6.29 -1.66
CA LEU A 61 4.03 -6.29 -0.24
C LEU A 61 3.15 -7.26 0.54
N GLU A 62 3.76 -8.18 1.28
CA GLU A 62 3.05 -9.23 2.00
C GLU A 62 3.49 -9.31 3.46
N GLN A 63 2.53 -9.59 4.34
CA GLN A 63 2.80 -9.89 5.75
C GLN A 63 3.58 -8.80 6.49
N ILE A 64 3.07 -7.57 6.42
CA ILE A 64 3.67 -6.42 7.12
C ILE A 64 3.06 -6.26 8.52
N ARG A 65 3.93 -6.12 9.52
CA ARG A 65 3.60 -5.70 10.88
C ARG A 65 4.43 -4.46 11.24
N GLY A 66 3.77 -3.39 11.67
CA GLY A 66 4.41 -2.13 12.05
C GLY A 66 3.81 -0.91 11.36
N SER A 67 4.59 -0.20 10.55
CA SER A 67 4.12 0.97 9.79
C SER A 67 4.49 0.91 8.32
N LEU A 68 3.61 1.44 7.46
CA LEU A 68 3.81 1.51 6.02
C LEU A 68 3.44 2.89 5.49
N LYS A 69 4.42 3.59 4.92
CA LYS A 69 4.20 4.83 4.16
C LYS A 69 4.60 4.65 2.71
N LEU A 70 3.66 4.89 1.80
CA LEU A 70 3.88 4.87 0.35
C LEU A 70 3.54 6.23 -0.25
N GLU A 71 4.49 6.81 -0.97
CA GLU A 71 4.37 8.16 -1.53
C GLU A 71 4.82 8.18 -2.99
N GLN A 72 4.01 8.80 -3.86
CA GLN A 72 4.33 8.97 -5.29
C GLN A 72 4.59 7.66 -6.04
N ILE A 73 3.65 6.73 -5.94
CA ILE A 73 3.74 5.42 -6.60
C ILE A 73 3.01 5.47 -7.95
N ARG A 74 3.69 5.05 -9.01
CA ARG A 74 3.10 4.85 -10.35
C ARG A 74 3.28 3.41 -10.79
N GLY A 75 2.18 2.71 -11.01
CA GLY A 75 2.17 1.31 -11.47
C GLY A 75 1.11 0.49 -10.74
N SER A 76 1.37 -0.81 -10.61
CA SER A 76 0.49 -1.72 -9.87
C SER A 76 0.99 -1.87 -8.43
N LEU A 77 0.06 -1.82 -7.47
CA LEU A 77 0.35 -2.00 -6.05
C LEU A 77 -0.60 -3.03 -5.45
N LYS A 78 -0.05 -4.13 -4.93
CA LYS A 78 -0.76 -5.13 -4.14
C LYS A 78 -0.22 -5.15 -2.72
N LEU A 79 -1.09 -4.93 -1.74
CA LEU A 79 -0.80 -5.15 -0.32
C LEU A 79 -1.66 -6.29 0.20
N ASP A 80 -1.04 -7.24 0.88
CA ASP A 80 -1.70 -8.44 1.41
C ASP A 80 -1.27 -8.73 2.85
N GLN A 81 -2.22 -9.12 3.70
CA GLN A 81 -1.99 -9.49 5.11
C GLN A 81 -1.25 -8.41 5.93
N ILE A 82 -1.78 -7.19 5.94
CA ILE A 82 -1.14 -6.08 6.64
C ILE A 82 -1.76 -5.86 8.01
N ARG A 83 -0.93 -5.83 9.06
CA ARG A 83 -1.31 -5.46 10.43
C ARG A 83 -0.48 -4.25 10.87
N ALA A 84 -0.84 -3.08 10.35
CA ALA A 84 -0.02 -1.86 10.46
C ALA A 84 -0.87 -0.59 10.44
N SER A 85 -0.23 0.54 10.73
CA SER A 85 -0.73 1.85 10.28
C SER A 85 -0.27 2.10 8.85
N LEU A 86 -1.21 2.28 7.92
CA LEU A 86 -0.95 2.49 6.50
C LEU A 86 -1.30 3.91 6.06
N MET A 87 -0.36 4.55 5.38
CA MET A 87 -0.57 5.81 4.68
C MET A 87 -0.11 5.67 3.23
N LEU A 88 -1.04 5.84 2.29
CA LEU A 88 -0.74 5.84 0.86
C LEU A 88 -1.16 7.18 0.27
N GLU A 89 -0.22 7.82 -0.41
CA GLU A 89 -0.38 9.16 -0.96
C GLU A 89 0.10 9.20 -2.42
N GLN A 90 -0.66 9.87 -3.28
CA GLN A 90 -0.29 10.10 -4.69
C GLN A 90 -0.04 8.81 -5.48
N ILE A 91 -0.99 7.87 -5.40
CA ILE A 91 -0.92 6.59 -6.12
C ILE A 91 -1.61 6.71 -7.48
N ARG A 92 -0.94 6.26 -8.55
CA ARG A 92 -1.49 6.17 -9.91
C ARG A 92 -1.33 4.77 -10.49
N GLY A 93 -2.34 4.26 -11.19
CA GLY A 93 -2.35 2.92 -11.81
C GLY A 93 -3.42 2.01 -11.22
N SER A 94 -3.05 0.95 -10.51
CA SER A 94 -3.99 0.03 -9.85
C SER A 94 -3.60 -0.23 -8.41
N LEU A 95 -4.57 -0.25 -7.51
CA LEU A 95 -4.35 -0.50 -6.08
C LEU A 95 -5.30 -1.61 -5.59
N LYS A 96 -4.72 -2.73 -5.13
CA LYS A 96 -5.43 -3.81 -4.43
C LYS A 96 -4.93 -3.91 -3.00
N LEU A 97 -5.85 -3.78 -2.04
CA LEU A 97 -5.59 -4.01 -0.62
C LEU A 97 -6.45 -5.18 -0.13
N GLU A 98 -5.81 -6.14 0.52
CA GLU A 98 -6.45 -7.36 1.00
C GLU A 98 -6.02 -7.65 2.45
N GLN A 99 -6.97 -8.04 3.30
CA GLN A 99 -6.71 -8.45 4.69
C GLN A 99 -5.94 -7.42 5.53
N ILE A 100 -6.48 -6.20 5.59
CA ILE A 100 -5.85 -5.08 6.31
C ILE A 100 -6.45 -4.93 7.71
N ARG A 101 -5.57 -4.84 8.73
CA ARG A 101 -5.87 -4.52 10.13
C ARG A 101 -4.96 -3.37 10.62
N GLY A 102 -5.39 -2.63 11.65
CA GLY A 102 -4.74 -1.39 12.12
C GLY A 102 -5.48 -0.11 11.71
N SER A 103 -4.84 0.77 10.93
CA SER A 103 -5.44 1.99 10.39
C SER A 103 -5.07 2.16 8.91
N LEU A 104 -5.98 2.72 8.11
CA LEU A 104 -5.75 2.90 6.67
C LEU A 104 -6.20 4.29 6.22
N LYS A 105 -5.24 5.09 5.74
CA LYS A 105 -5.48 6.37 5.08
C LYS A 105 -5.00 6.31 3.63
N LEU A 106 -5.91 6.58 2.70
CA LEU A 106 -5.61 6.75 1.28
C LEU A 106 -5.91 8.20 0.86
N GLU A 107 -4.95 8.84 0.20
CA GLU A 107 -5.06 10.23 -0.22
C GLU A 107 -4.53 10.41 -1.65
N GLN A 108 -5.23 11.22 -2.47
CA GLN A 108 -4.82 11.55 -3.84
C GLN A 108 -4.61 10.32 -4.74
N ILE A 109 -5.59 9.42 -4.77
CA ILE A 109 -5.51 8.18 -5.54
C ILE A 109 -6.15 8.39 -6.92
N ARG A 110 -5.38 8.20 -7.98
CA ARG A 110 -5.86 8.14 -9.38
C ARG A 110 -5.59 6.76 -9.95
N ALA A 111 -6.19 5.76 -9.34
CA ALA A 111 -5.96 4.34 -9.61
C ALA A 111 -7.22 3.54 -9.33
N SER A 112 -7.55 2.55 -10.17
CA SER A 112 -8.62 1.60 -9.86
C SER A 112 -8.34 0.97 -8.49
N LEU A 113 -9.30 1.12 -7.57
CA LEU A 113 -9.12 0.81 -6.16
C LEU A 113 -10.03 -0.35 -5.75
N ARG A 114 -9.43 -1.46 -5.32
CA ARG A 114 -10.15 -2.58 -4.72
C ARG A 114 -9.69 -2.80 -3.29
N LEU A 115 -10.65 -2.74 -2.38
CA LEU A 115 -10.46 -2.97 -0.95
C LEU A 115 -11.27 -4.20 -0.53
N GLU A 116 -10.59 -5.17 0.07
CA GLU A 116 -11.17 -6.45 0.46
C GLU A 116 -10.73 -6.82 1.88
N GLN A 117 -11.68 -7.24 2.73
CA GLN A 117 -11.40 -7.71 4.10
C GLN A 117 -10.66 -6.67 4.96
N ILE A 118 -11.15 -5.44 4.95
CA ILE A 118 -10.58 -4.32 5.68
C ILE A 118 -11.27 -4.22 7.04
N ARG A 119 -10.54 -4.43 8.14
CA ARG A 119 -11.10 -4.44 9.50
C ARG A 119 -10.50 -3.31 10.36
N VAL A 120 -10.71 -2.06 9.96
CA VAL A 120 -10.04 -0.86 10.51
C VAL A 120 -10.88 0.41 10.39
N SER A 121 -10.41 1.51 10.98
CA SER A 121 -10.78 2.85 10.53
C SER A 121 -10.14 3.14 9.16
N LEU A 122 -11.00 3.39 8.17
CA LEU A 122 -10.67 3.65 6.78
C LEU A 122 -11.02 5.10 6.44
N LYS A 123 -10.01 5.90 6.06
CA LYS A 123 -10.21 7.23 5.49
C LYS A 123 -9.75 7.24 4.03
N LEU A 124 -10.67 7.60 3.13
CA LEU A 124 -10.42 7.82 1.72
C LEU A 124 -10.62 9.31 1.40
N ALA A 125 -9.61 9.95 0.85
CA ALA A 125 -9.67 11.35 0.44
C ALA A 125 -9.15 11.55 -0.98
N GLN A 126 -9.83 12.36 -1.78
CA GLN A 126 -9.40 12.75 -3.13
C GLN A 126 -9.15 11.55 -4.05
N ILE A 127 -10.14 10.67 -4.16
CA ILE A 127 -10.07 9.46 -5.00
C ILE A 127 -10.71 9.75 -6.35
N ARG A 128 -9.98 9.56 -7.45
CA ARG A 128 -10.47 9.74 -8.83
C ARG A 128 -10.32 8.43 -9.61
N ALA A 129 -11.21 7.48 -9.36
CA ALA A 129 -11.16 6.15 -9.97
C ALA A 129 -12.41 5.31 -9.63
N PRO A 130 -12.65 4.19 -10.34
CA PRO A 130 -13.53 3.14 -9.86
C PRO A 130 -13.09 2.63 -8.48
N LEU A 131 -14.03 2.53 -7.55
CA LEU A 131 -13.82 2.07 -6.18
C LEU A 131 -14.70 0.84 -5.90
N ARG A 132 -14.08 -0.27 -5.54
CA ARG A 132 -14.76 -1.51 -5.10
C ARG A 132 -14.43 -1.78 -3.63
N LEU A 133 -15.48 -1.93 -2.83
CA LEU A 133 -15.40 -2.22 -1.40
C LEU A 133 -16.07 -3.56 -1.09
N GLU A 134 -15.37 -4.44 -0.37
CA GLU A 134 -15.83 -5.78 0.01
C GLU A 134 -15.39 -6.10 1.45
N GLN A 135 -16.30 -6.58 2.29
CA GLN A 135 -16.01 -7.01 3.66
C GLN A 135 -15.29 -5.94 4.50
N ILE A 136 -15.84 -4.71 4.52
CA ILE A 136 -15.29 -3.59 5.27
C ILE A 136 -15.95 -3.53 6.65
N ARG A 137 -15.16 -3.67 7.70
CA ARG A 137 -15.60 -3.59 9.10
C ARG A 137 -14.81 -2.51 9.84
N GLY A 138 -15.50 -1.67 10.61
CA GLY A 138 -14.93 -0.48 11.26
C GLY A 138 -15.56 0.79 10.71
N SER A 139 -14.92 1.94 10.94
CA SER A 139 -15.43 3.23 10.46
C SER A 139 -14.95 3.51 9.03
N LEU A 140 -15.84 4.04 8.19
CA LEU A 140 -15.52 4.51 6.84
C LEU A 140 -15.76 6.02 6.75
N LYS A 141 -14.73 6.77 6.35
CA LYS A 141 -14.82 8.19 5.98
C LYS A 141 -14.44 8.38 4.52
N LEU A 142 -15.32 8.99 3.75
CA LEU A 142 -15.13 9.30 2.34
C LEU A 142 -15.14 10.82 2.15
N GLU A 143 -14.08 11.38 1.56
CA GLU A 143 -13.97 12.81 1.25
C GLU A 143 -13.58 12.95 -0.23
N GLN A 144 -14.36 13.69 -1.01
CA GLN A 144 -14.02 14.02 -2.41
C GLN A 144 -13.70 12.78 -3.28
N ILE A 145 -14.73 11.97 -3.54
CA ILE A 145 -14.64 10.75 -4.36
C ILE A 145 -15.28 11.03 -5.72
N TRP A 146 -14.55 10.76 -6.79
CA TRP A 146 -14.99 10.88 -8.18
C TRP A 146 -14.81 9.55 -8.90
N GLY A 147 -15.86 9.09 -9.59
CA GLY A 147 -15.91 7.80 -10.28
C GLY A 147 -17.02 6.91 -9.74
N HIS A 148 -17.10 5.68 -10.25
CA HIS A 148 -18.13 4.73 -9.81
C HIS A 148 -17.71 4.04 -8.51
N LEU A 149 -18.60 4.06 -7.52
CA LEU A 149 -18.49 3.28 -6.29
C LEU A 149 -19.35 2.02 -6.42
N ARG A 150 -18.73 0.84 -6.31
CA ARG A 150 -19.42 -0.44 -6.15
C ARG A 150 -19.16 -0.98 -4.75
N ASN A 151 -20.23 -1.15 -3.99
CA ASN A 151 -20.19 -1.75 -2.67
C ASN A 151 -21.07 -3.00 -2.63
N GLN A 152 -20.64 -4.06 -1.95
CA GLN A 152 -21.35 -5.34 -1.89
C GLN A 152 -21.95 -5.67 -0.51
N GLU A 153 -22.01 -4.72 0.45
CA GLU A 153 -22.55 -4.95 1.81
C GLU A 153 -23.32 -3.74 2.41
N GLN A 154 -24.20 -3.97 3.39
CA GLN A 154 -24.84 -2.93 4.20
C GLN A 154 -23.84 -2.33 5.22
N PHE A 155 -23.56 -1.03 5.15
CA PHE A 155 -22.68 -0.34 6.10
C PHE A 155 -23.38 -0.07 7.44
N PRO A 156 -22.70 -0.24 8.60
CA PRO A 156 -23.04 0.53 9.78
C PRO A 156 -22.52 1.98 9.58
N THR A 157 -23.44 2.90 9.35
CA THR A 157 -23.28 4.38 9.34
C THR A 157 -22.13 4.93 8.49
N VAL A 158 -22.43 5.24 7.22
CA VAL A 158 -21.58 6.14 6.41
C VAL A 158 -21.71 7.56 6.97
N LYS A 159 -20.63 8.15 7.47
CA LYS A 159 -20.57 9.60 7.67
C LYS A 159 -20.03 10.22 6.39
N MET A 160 -20.91 10.86 5.62
CA MET A 160 -20.53 11.70 4.47
C MET A 160 -20.00 13.05 4.94
#